data_AF-A0AA39MY48-F1
#
_entry.id   AF-A0AA39MY48-F1
#
_cell.length_a   1.000
_cell.length_b   1.000
_cell.length_c   1.000
_cell.angle_alpha   90.00
_cell.angle_beta   90.00
_cell.angle_gamma   90.00
#
_symmetry.space_group_name_H-M   'P 1'
#
loop_
_entity.id
_entity.type
_entity.pdbx_description
1 polymer ?
#
loop_
_entity_poly.entity_id
_entity_poly.type
_entity_poly.pdbx_seq_one_letter_code
_entity_poly.pdbx_strand_id
1 'polypeptide(L)'
;MANDVDATAVADLHKLGYQQEMTRRRGLFHILFTIMAVPYGLSAPFATGLIGGGPAVLIWGWVFVSAFIFTLALSMAEISAKYPTSGGAYYWCFRLASPRSRVPLSWINGWLTMVGVWTICLSVTFGTAQIIVAGADLIFLGVTLICTALGIFLNDILHYIDIVCACWTILGVLVMLVCLSAKAAAGRHSAAFALGHFDPSASGWTPGWSFFIGLLPISVASMAEELHNPTVDLPRAMVWSIPLGFLQGVFFLLPILFTLPDITTLLSVASGQPIGVMFTLIMGSKGGGFGMLVFGIAMFCAVSISSAASRATWAFARDKAIPLHAFFARVSSEKHGPVNAFLLVTVVQLLLGLIYLGSSAAFNAFVGVAVMCLQASYSMPVLISLVNGRDNVKDSPYSLGRWGWAINSIAVLWTMFEMVLFSMPAVVPVTRVSMNYASVVFVGFATISAVWYMISRFVLRVRVTAYHLCLDGRFYYTGPPIPSESTQPSTESVVANEKKGGTLED
;
A
#
# COMPACT_ATOMS: atom_id res chain seq x y z
N MET A 1 -26.91 -10.09 15.84
CA MET A 1 -26.06 -10.45 14.68
C MET A 1 -24.66 -9.84 14.76
N ALA A 2 -24.46 -8.52 14.84
CA ALA A 2 -23.11 -7.92 14.90
C ALA A 2 -22.23 -8.43 16.07
N ASN A 3 -22.79 -8.47 17.30
CA ASN A 3 -22.06 -8.94 18.49
C ASN A 3 -21.62 -10.42 18.41
N ASP A 4 -22.34 -11.25 17.67
CA ASP A 4 -22.07 -12.69 17.54
C ASP A 4 -20.95 -12.95 16.51
N VAL A 5 -20.95 -12.16 15.42
CA VAL A 5 -19.89 -12.16 14.40
C VAL A 5 -18.57 -11.64 14.99
N ASP A 6 -18.63 -10.60 15.82
CA ASP A 6 -17.45 -10.08 16.51
C ASP A 6 -16.87 -11.09 17.49
N ALA A 7 -17.71 -11.78 18.27
CA ALA A 7 -17.28 -12.84 19.17
C ALA A 7 -16.60 -14.00 18.42
N THR A 8 -17.17 -14.41 17.27
CA THR A 8 -16.60 -15.48 16.44
C THR A 8 -15.23 -15.10 15.89
N ALA A 9 -15.08 -13.88 15.40
CA ALA A 9 -13.79 -13.44 14.87
C ALA A 9 -12.78 -13.04 15.96
N VAL A 10 -13.20 -12.75 17.20
CA VAL A 10 -12.29 -12.71 18.37
C VAL A 10 -11.75 -14.11 18.66
N ALA A 11 -12.61 -15.13 18.64
CA ALA A 11 -12.21 -16.51 18.82
C ALA A 11 -11.26 -16.98 17.71
N ASP A 12 -11.49 -16.61 16.46
CA ASP A 12 -10.60 -16.96 15.34
C ASP A 12 -9.24 -16.24 15.41
N LEU A 13 -9.20 -14.99 15.87
CA LEU A 13 -7.93 -14.30 16.13
C LEU A 13 -7.14 -14.98 17.26
N HIS A 14 -7.84 -15.40 18.32
CA HIS A 14 -7.25 -16.12 19.44
C HIS A 14 -6.73 -17.50 19.03
N LYS A 15 -7.45 -18.21 18.13
CA LYS A 15 -6.98 -19.46 17.49
C LYS A 15 -5.74 -19.26 16.64
N LEU A 16 -5.45 -18.02 16.21
CA LEU A 16 -4.23 -17.68 15.46
C LEU A 16 -3.11 -17.17 16.37
N GLY A 17 -3.32 -17.17 17.69
CA GLY A 17 -2.32 -16.79 18.70
C GLY A 17 -2.23 -15.30 18.98
N TYR A 18 -3.17 -14.49 18.48
CA TYR A 18 -3.19 -13.04 18.69
C TYR A 18 -4.36 -12.61 19.58
N GLN A 19 -4.08 -11.68 20.50
CA GLN A 19 -5.11 -10.97 21.24
C GLN A 19 -5.53 -9.71 20.48
N GLN A 20 -6.83 -9.40 20.51
CA GLN A 20 -7.37 -8.23 19.83
C GLN A 20 -7.10 -6.97 20.66
N GLU A 21 -6.24 -6.08 20.17
CA GLU A 21 -5.91 -4.82 20.85
C GLU A 21 -6.60 -3.59 20.23
N MET A 22 -7.11 -3.69 19.00
CA MET A 22 -7.86 -2.62 18.33
C MET A 22 -9.37 -2.90 18.30
N THR A 23 -10.17 -1.82 18.41
CA THR A 23 -11.64 -1.91 18.31
C THR A 23 -12.07 -2.03 16.84
N ARG A 24 -12.93 -3.00 16.53
CA ARG A 24 -13.49 -3.17 15.18
C ARG A 24 -14.59 -2.15 14.99
N ARG A 25 -14.38 -1.22 14.06
CA ARG A 25 -15.35 -0.15 13.77
C ARG A 25 -15.67 -0.01 12.28
N ARG A 26 -15.02 -0.75 11.36
CA ARG A 26 -15.21 -0.61 9.91
C ARG A 26 -15.97 -1.79 9.30
N GLY A 27 -17.09 -1.49 8.64
CA GLY A 27 -17.78 -2.45 7.77
C GLY A 27 -17.12 -2.56 6.38
N LEU A 28 -17.49 -3.59 5.61
CA LEU A 28 -17.03 -3.80 4.22
C LEU A 28 -17.19 -2.57 3.33
N PHE A 29 -18.36 -1.91 3.39
CA PHE A 29 -18.61 -0.68 2.64
C PHE A 29 -17.65 0.44 3.03
N HIS A 30 -17.36 0.60 4.32
CA HIS A 30 -16.39 1.60 4.76
C HIS A 30 -15.02 1.33 4.12
N ILE A 31 -14.53 0.09 4.14
CA ILE A 31 -13.22 -0.22 3.56
C ILE A 31 -13.18 0.04 2.06
N LEU A 32 -14.20 -0.38 1.32
CA LEU A 32 -14.31 -0.15 -0.12
C LEU A 32 -14.30 1.34 -0.49
N PHE A 33 -14.99 2.18 0.29
CA PHE A 33 -14.97 3.63 0.10
C PHE A 33 -13.62 4.25 0.48
N THR A 34 -12.97 3.78 1.55
CA THR A 34 -11.71 4.36 2.04
C THR A 34 -10.48 4.06 1.17
N ILE A 35 -10.51 3.06 0.29
CA ILE A 35 -9.36 2.68 -0.58
C ILE A 35 -9.22 3.60 -1.81
N MET A 36 -10.10 4.58 -2.01
CA MET A 36 -10.28 5.28 -3.29
C MET A 36 -9.43 6.55 -3.48
N ALA A 37 -8.13 6.54 -3.12
CA ALA A 37 -7.20 7.65 -3.40
C ALA A 37 -6.61 7.63 -4.83
N VAL A 38 -7.32 7.05 -5.80
CA VAL A 38 -6.87 6.88 -7.18
C VAL A 38 -6.49 8.19 -7.89
N PRO A 39 -7.24 9.30 -7.76
CA PRO A 39 -6.88 10.57 -8.39
C PRO A 39 -5.53 11.10 -7.94
N TYR A 40 -5.17 10.88 -6.67
CA TYR A 40 -3.87 11.26 -6.13
C TYR A 40 -2.75 10.36 -6.68
N GLY A 41 -2.98 9.05 -6.70
CA GLY A 41 -2.03 8.09 -7.26
C GLY A 41 -1.78 8.28 -8.77
N LEU A 42 -2.79 8.72 -9.52
CA LEU A 42 -2.67 9.08 -10.93
C LEU A 42 -2.07 10.47 -11.15
N SER A 43 -2.18 11.37 -10.16
CA SER A 43 -1.71 12.73 -10.30
C SER A 43 -0.22 12.88 -10.06
N ALA A 44 0.30 12.30 -8.98
CA ALA A 44 1.70 12.38 -8.61
C ALA A 44 2.69 11.99 -9.75
N PRO A 45 2.41 10.97 -10.57
CA PRO A 45 3.34 10.52 -11.61
C PRO A 45 2.92 10.94 -13.03
N PHE A 46 1.97 11.86 -13.17
CA PHE A 46 1.39 12.22 -14.46
C PHE A 46 2.43 12.64 -15.50
N ALA A 47 3.49 13.34 -15.05
CA ALA A 47 4.62 13.71 -15.90
C ALA A 47 5.34 12.50 -16.50
N THR A 48 5.55 11.43 -15.73
CA THR A 48 6.22 10.20 -16.21
C THR A 48 5.38 9.50 -17.28
N GLY A 49 4.05 9.46 -17.11
CA GLY A 49 3.14 8.91 -18.13
C GLY A 49 3.15 9.73 -19.42
N LEU A 50 3.21 11.07 -19.30
CA LEU A 50 3.37 11.95 -20.47
C LEU A 50 4.69 11.69 -21.20
N ILE A 51 5.81 11.55 -20.47
CA ILE A 51 7.14 11.27 -21.03
C ILE A 51 7.17 9.91 -21.75
N GLY A 52 6.54 8.88 -21.18
CA GLY A 52 6.57 7.52 -21.71
C GLY A 52 5.78 7.32 -23.01
N GLY A 53 4.87 8.23 -23.34
CA GLY A 53 4.09 8.13 -24.58
C GLY A 53 2.79 8.90 -24.60
N GLY A 54 2.57 9.83 -23.67
CA GLY A 54 1.42 10.73 -23.71
C GLY A 54 0.07 10.06 -23.40
N PRO A 55 -1.02 10.53 -24.04
CA PRO A 55 -2.39 10.10 -23.74
C PRO A 55 -2.63 8.58 -23.83
N ALA A 56 -2.10 7.93 -24.86
CA ALA A 56 -2.28 6.50 -25.07
C ALA A 56 -1.70 5.66 -23.91
N VAL A 57 -0.53 6.06 -23.39
CA VAL A 57 0.10 5.37 -22.26
C VAL A 57 -0.69 5.58 -20.97
N LEU A 58 -1.18 6.81 -20.73
CA LEU A 58 -1.97 7.10 -19.54
C LEU A 58 -3.24 6.25 -19.47
N ILE A 59 -3.98 6.10 -20.56
CA ILE A 59 -5.25 5.33 -20.56
C ILE A 59 -5.03 3.82 -20.69
N TRP A 60 -4.25 3.37 -21.67
CA TRP A 60 -4.06 1.92 -21.89
C TRP A 60 -3.11 1.32 -20.88
N GLY A 61 -2.16 2.11 -20.37
CA GLY A 61 -1.34 1.71 -19.25
C GLY A 61 -2.16 1.55 -17.97
N TRP A 62 -3.13 2.44 -17.71
CA TRP A 62 -4.07 2.27 -16.61
C TRP A 62 -4.87 0.97 -16.70
N VAL A 63 -5.43 0.67 -17.89
CA VAL A 63 -6.15 -0.58 -18.14
C VAL A 63 -5.24 -1.80 -17.94
N PHE A 64 -4.05 -1.76 -18.53
CA PHE A 64 -3.10 -2.86 -18.50
C PHE A 64 -2.64 -3.16 -17.08
N VAL A 65 -2.13 -2.16 -16.34
CA VAL A 65 -1.67 -2.35 -14.96
C VAL A 65 -2.82 -2.79 -14.05
N SER A 66 -4.02 -2.21 -14.19
CA SER A 66 -5.20 -2.62 -13.41
C SER A 66 -5.53 -4.11 -13.61
N ALA A 67 -5.39 -4.64 -14.83
CA ALA A 67 -5.63 -6.05 -15.11
C ALA A 67 -4.60 -6.96 -14.41
N PHE A 68 -3.31 -6.63 -14.41
CA PHE A 68 -2.29 -7.43 -13.72
C PHE A 68 -2.39 -7.32 -12.19
N ILE A 69 -2.62 -6.11 -11.66
CA ILE A 69 -2.83 -5.91 -10.23
C ILE A 69 -4.10 -6.64 -9.76
N PHE A 70 -5.12 -6.77 -10.61
CA PHE A 70 -6.29 -7.59 -10.29
C PHE A 70 -5.94 -9.06 -10.09
N THR A 71 -5.01 -9.62 -10.87
CA THR A 71 -4.54 -11.00 -10.65
C THR A 71 -3.86 -11.15 -9.30
N LEU A 72 -3.03 -10.18 -8.89
CA LEU A 72 -2.41 -10.17 -7.57
C LEU A 72 -3.46 -10.05 -6.45
N ALA A 73 -4.45 -9.19 -6.62
CA ALA A 73 -5.54 -9.02 -5.65
C ALA A 73 -6.36 -10.31 -5.47
N LEU A 74 -6.65 -11.03 -6.56
CA LEU A 74 -7.32 -12.34 -6.50
C LEU A 74 -6.50 -13.38 -5.73
N SER A 75 -5.19 -13.47 -6.00
CA SER A 75 -4.28 -14.38 -5.27
C SER A 75 -4.20 -14.05 -3.78
N MET A 76 -4.15 -12.75 -3.46
CA MET A 76 -4.09 -12.27 -2.07
C MET A 76 -5.39 -12.50 -1.33
N ALA A 77 -6.52 -12.30 -2.00
CA ALA A 77 -7.85 -12.59 -1.45
C ALA A 77 -8.01 -14.06 -1.04
N GLU A 78 -7.49 -15.00 -1.84
CA GLU A 78 -7.49 -16.44 -1.52
C GLU A 78 -6.67 -16.74 -0.25
N ILE A 79 -5.50 -16.12 -0.11
CA ILE A 79 -4.62 -16.29 1.06
C ILE A 79 -5.23 -15.64 2.31
N SER A 80 -5.76 -14.42 2.18
CA SER A 80 -6.34 -13.66 3.28
C SER A 80 -7.62 -14.30 3.80
N ALA A 81 -8.42 -14.93 2.93
CA ALA A 81 -9.61 -15.69 3.32
C ALA A 81 -9.27 -16.86 4.24
N LYS A 82 -8.12 -17.51 4.03
CA LYS A 82 -7.68 -18.63 4.86
C LYS A 82 -6.97 -18.19 6.15
N TYR A 83 -6.25 -17.08 6.09
CA TYR A 83 -5.48 -16.56 7.21
C TYR A 83 -5.82 -15.09 7.49
N PRO A 84 -7.02 -14.80 8.04
CA PRO A 84 -7.44 -13.45 8.34
C PRO A 84 -6.73 -12.93 9.60
N THR A 85 -5.53 -12.39 9.44
CA THR A 85 -4.76 -11.81 10.54
C THR A 85 -4.32 -10.37 10.25
N SER A 86 -4.13 -9.60 11.31
CA SER A 86 -3.57 -8.25 11.21
C SER A 86 -2.07 -8.20 10.90
N GLY A 87 -1.37 -9.33 11.02
CA GLY A 87 0.03 -9.44 10.61
C GLY A 87 0.24 -9.36 9.09
N GLY A 88 -0.82 -9.35 8.28
CA GLY A 88 -0.75 -9.11 6.83
C GLY A 88 0.24 -10.04 6.11
N ALA A 89 0.96 -9.48 5.13
CA ALA A 89 1.82 -10.25 4.23
C ALA A 89 2.96 -11.03 4.93
N TYR A 90 3.53 -10.50 6.02
CA TYR A 90 4.63 -11.20 6.70
C TYR A 90 4.11 -12.42 7.47
N TYR A 91 2.89 -12.34 8.02
CA TYR A 91 2.23 -13.48 8.65
C TYR A 91 1.88 -14.56 7.62
N TRP A 92 1.35 -14.17 6.47
CA TRP A 92 1.06 -15.10 5.38
C TRP A 92 2.32 -15.82 4.90
N CYS A 93 3.43 -15.10 4.73
CA CYS A 93 4.72 -15.70 4.42
C CYS A 93 5.15 -16.73 5.46
N PHE A 94 4.99 -16.44 6.75
CA PHE A 94 5.35 -17.36 7.83
C PHE A 94 4.53 -18.66 7.79
N ARG A 95 3.22 -18.54 7.56
CA ARG A 95 2.30 -19.68 7.54
C ARG A 95 2.43 -20.54 6.29
N LEU A 96 2.68 -19.92 5.14
CA LEU A 96 2.78 -20.61 3.86
C LEU A 96 4.16 -21.25 3.66
N ALA A 97 5.21 -20.70 4.28
CA ALA A 97 6.58 -21.16 4.09
C ALA A 97 6.89 -22.49 4.81
N SER A 98 7.91 -23.18 4.28
CA SER A 98 8.43 -24.40 4.90
C SER A 98 8.98 -24.15 6.31
N PRO A 99 9.01 -25.15 7.21
CA PRO A 99 9.47 -24.98 8.59
C PRO A 99 10.88 -24.39 8.73
N ARG A 100 11.75 -24.63 7.74
CA ARG A 100 13.14 -24.15 7.70
C ARG A 100 13.26 -22.69 7.26
N SER A 101 12.35 -22.21 6.40
CA SER A 101 12.42 -20.89 5.77
C SER A 101 11.40 -19.87 6.30
N ARG A 102 10.40 -20.29 7.09
CA ARG A 102 9.32 -19.41 7.59
C ARG A 102 9.79 -18.17 8.36
N VAL A 103 10.78 -18.30 9.25
CA VAL A 103 11.30 -17.17 10.04
C VAL A 103 12.03 -16.14 9.16
N PRO A 104 13.04 -16.52 8.34
CA PRO A 104 13.74 -15.55 7.50
C PRO A 104 12.84 -14.95 6.40
N LEU A 105 11.93 -15.72 5.80
CA LEU A 105 11.01 -15.19 4.79
C LEU A 105 10.02 -14.20 5.38
N SER A 106 9.47 -14.49 6.56
CA SER A 106 8.59 -13.55 7.27
C SER A 106 9.33 -12.27 7.68
N TRP A 107 10.59 -12.38 8.10
CA TRP A 107 11.43 -11.24 8.41
C TRP A 107 11.67 -10.34 7.19
N ILE A 108 12.11 -10.92 6.07
CA ILE A 108 12.34 -10.20 4.81
C ILE A 108 11.06 -9.49 4.38
N ASN A 109 9.93 -10.22 4.37
CA ASN A 109 8.64 -9.64 4.02
C ASN A 109 8.25 -8.49 4.96
N GLY A 110 8.45 -8.65 6.26
CA GLY A 110 8.12 -7.63 7.25
C GLY A 110 8.90 -6.34 7.02
N TRP A 111 10.20 -6.44 6.74
CA TRP A 111 11.04 -5.28 6.43
C TRP A 111 10.70 -4.64 5.07
N LEU A 112 10.36 -5.44 4.05
CA LEU A 112 9.83 -4.91 2.79
C LEU A 112 8.56 -4.09 3.03
N THR A 113 7.61 -4.61 3.83
CA THR A 113 6.42 -3.85 4.21
C THR A 113 6.78 -2.56 4.96
N MET A 114 7.66 -2.61 5.96
CA MET A 114 8.00 -1.41 6.75
C MET A 114 8.63 -0.32 5.91
N VAL A 115 9.65 -0.67 5.12
CA VAL A 115 10.32 0.27 4.23
C VAL A 115 9.31 0.86 3.25
N GLY A 116 8.52 0.00 2.58
CA GLY A 116 7.51 0.43 1.62
C GLY A 116 6.48 1.38 2.21
N VAL A 117 5.98 1.09 3.42
CA VAL A 117 5.00 1.91 4.12
C VAL A 117 5.58 3.23 4.62
N TRP A 118 6.84 3.27 5.06
CA TRP A 118 7.50 4.54 5.44
C TRP A 118 7.76 5.43 4.24
N THR A 119 8.26 4.86 3.14
CA THR A 119 8.58 5.62 1.92
C THR A 119 7.34 6.01 1.11
N ILE A 120 6.27 5.22 1.10
CA ILE A 120 5.01 5.63 0.45
C ILE A 120 4.38 6.80 1.21
N CYS A 121 4.45 6.77 2.54
CA CYS A 121 3.93 7.85 3.34
C CYS A 121 4.74 9.13 3.14
N LEU A 122 6.06 9.04 3.03
CA LEU A 122 6.92 10.14 2.60
C LEU A 122 6.48 10.70 1.23
N SER A 123 6.30 9.83 0.24
CA SER A 123 5.88 10.22 -1.11
C SER A 123 4.57 10.98 -1.11
N VAL A 124 3.57 10.51 -0.36
CA VAL A 124 2.25 11.16 -0.31
C VAL A 124 2.36 12.51 0.41
N THR A 125 3.00 12.57 1.57
CA THR A 125 3.14 13.84 2.32
C THR A 125 3.93 14.88 1.52
N PHE A 126 4.97 14.45 0.80
CA PHE A 126 5.75 15.32 -0.07
C PHE A 126 4.99 15.77 -1.31
N GLY A 127 4.31 14.86 -2.01
CA GLY A 127 3.48 15.21 -3.17
C GLY A 127 2.35 16.18 -2.77
N THR A 128 1.77 16.01 -1.57
CA THR A 128 0.81 16.95 -1.00
C THR A 128 1.43 18.32 -0.76
N ALA A 129 2.65 18.40 -0.24
CA ALA A 129 3.34 19.69 -0.07
C ALA A 129 3.62 20.40 -1.42
N GLN A 130 4.08 19.67 -2.44
CA GLN A 130 4.35 20.20 -3.79
C GLN A 130 3.09 20.73 -4.48
N ILE A 131 1.96 20.07 -4.22
CA ILE A 131 0.64 20.46 -4.71
C ILE A 131 0.16 21.77 -4.04
N ILE A 132 0.42 21.93 -2.73
CA ILE A 132 -0.07 23.07 -1.93
C ILE A 132 0.66 24.36 -2.28
N VAL A 133 1.99 24.30 -2.41
CA VAL A 133 2.82 25.45 -2.82
C VAL A 133 3.95 24.90 -3.68
N ALA A 134 4.20 25.52 -4.82
CA ALA A 134 5.29 25.18 -5.74
C ALA A 134 6.70 25.53 -5.20
N GLY A 135 6.94 25.39 -3.89
CA GLY A 135 8.18 25.72 -3.17
C GLY A 135 8.37 24.80 -1.95
N ALA A 136 9.53 24.15 -1.88
CA ALA A 136 9.60 22.74 -1.49
C ALA A 136 10.02 22.40 -0.04
N ASP A 137 10.52 23.32 0.78
CA ASP A 137 11.32 22.83 1.93
C ASP A 137 10.64 22.98 3.31
N LEU A 138 10.19 24.20 3.66
CA LEU A 138 9.54 24.44 4.97
C LEU A 138 8.09 23.94 5.02
N ILE A 139 7.46 23.80 3.85
CA ILE A 139 6.05 23.44 3.74
C ILE A 139 5.89 21.93 3.89
N PHE A 140 6.84 21.12 3.42
CA PHE A 140 6.85 19.69 3.70
C PHE A 140 6.91 19.41 5.22
N LEU A 141 7.76 20.13 5.95
CA LEU A 141 7.82 20.04 7.41
C LEU A 141 6.47 20.41 8.04
N GLY A 142 5.88 21.53 7.62
CA GLY A 142 4.57 21.97 8.10
C GLY A 142 3.46 20.94 7.83
N VAL A 143 3.37 20.43 6.61
CA VAL A 143 2.39 19.41 6.21
C VAL A 143 2.60 18.13 7.02
N THR A 144 3.83 17.65 7.16
CA THR A 144 4.16 16.45 7.94
C THR A 144 3.76 16.59 9.41
N LEU A 145 4.04 17.75 10.02
CA LEU A 145 3.68 18.03 11.41
C LEU A 145 2.17 18.17 11.60
N ILE A 146 1.46 18.81 10.65
CA ILE A 146 -0.01 18.92 10.67
C ILE A 146 -0.63 17.53 10.53
N CYS A 147 -0.18 16.72 9.57
CA CYS A 147 -0.66 15.36 9.39
C CYS A 147 -0.43 14.51 10.65
N THR A 148 0.72 14.70 11.30
CA THR A 148 1.06 14.03 12.57
C THR A 148 0.15 14.48 13.71
N ALA A 149 -0.08 15.77 13.87
CA ALA A 149 -0.97 16.31 14.88
C ALA A 149 -2.41 15.80 14.67
N LEU A 150 -2.92 15.87 13.43
CA LEU A 150 -4.25 15.36 13.09
C LEU A 150 -4.36 13.86 13.36
N GLY A 151 -3.36 13.06 12.96
CA GLY A 151 -3.35 11.62 13.21
C GLY A 151 -3.34 11.24 14.70
N ILE A 152 -2.62 11.99 15.53
CA ILE A 152 -2.52 11.72 16.98
C ILE A 152 -3.77 12.21 17.74
N PHE A 153 -4.27 13.41 17.43
CA PHE A 153 -5.36 14.04 18.19
C PHE A 153 -6.75 13.68 17.68
N LEU A 154 -6.91 13.36 16.38
CA LEU A 154 -8.18 12.96 15.80
C LEU A 154 -8.26 11.45 15.53
N ASN A 155 -7.45 10.63 16.20
CA ASN A 155 -7.45 9.18 16.02
C ASN A 155 -8.84 8.55 16.21
N ASP A 156 -9.61 9.02 17.20
CA ASP A 156 -10.97 8.53 17.44
C ASP A 156 -11.95 8.92 16.32
N ILE A 157 -11.69 10.01 15.58
CA ILE A 157 -12.51 10.53 14.49
C ILE A 157 -11.97 10.09 13.11
N LEU A 158 -10.81 9.43 13.07
CA LEU A 158 -10.08 9.13 11.84
C LEU A 158 -10.93 8.30 10.86
N HIS A 159 -11.76 7.40 11.39
CA HIS A 159 -12.71 6.62 10.60
C HIS A 159 -13.78 7.49 9.90
N TYR A 160 -14.24 8.58 10.53
CA TYR A 160 -15.12 9.57 9.89
C TYR A 160 -14.36 10.40 8.85
N ILE A 161 -13.11 10.76 9.12
CA ILE A 161 -12.25 11.49 8.18
C ILE A 161 -12.03 10.66 6.90
N ASP A 162 -11.77 9.36 7.03
CA ASP A 162 -11.59 8.48 5.87
C ASP A 162 -12.88 8.39 5.02
N ILE A 163 -14.07 8.39 5.64
CA ILE A 163 -15.36 8.43 4.93
C ILE A 163 -15.55 9.78 4.22
N VAL A 164 -15.30 10.89 4.91
CA VAL A 164 -15.38 12.23 4.32
C VAL A 164 -14.41 12.35 3.15
N CYS A 165 -13.19 11.83 3.28
CA CYS A 165 -12.19 11.77 2.22
C CYS A 165 -12.69 10.98 1.01
N ALA A 166 -13.29 9.81 1.23
CA ALA A 166 -13.87 8.99 0.17
C ALA A 166 -14.98 9.74 -0.58
N CYS A 167 -15.95 10.29 0.14
CA CYS A 167 -17.05 11.08 -0.41
C CYS A 167 -16.54 12.30 -1.18
N TRP A 168 -15.58 13.02 -0.59
CA TRP A 168 -14.95 14.18 -1.21
C TRP A 168 -14.19 13.81 -2.48
N THR A 169 -13.55 12.65 -2.52
CA THR A 169 -12.83 12.19 -3.71
C THR A 169 -13.80 11.82 -4.84
N ILE A 170 -14.91 11.13 -4.54
CA ILE A 170 -15.94 10.80 -5.53
C ILE A 170 -16.60 12.07 -6.06
N LEU A 171 -17.05 12.96 -5.16
CA LEU A 171 -17.64 14.24 -5.53
C LEU A 171 -16.65 15.07 -6.37
N GLY A 172 -15.39 15.09 -5.94
CA GLY A 172 -14.31 15.72 -6.67
C GLY A 172 -14.23 15.21 -8.10
N VAL A 173 -14.00 13.91 -8.31
CA VAL A 173 -13.89 13.33 -9.66
C VAL A 173 -15.11 13.66 -10.53
N LEU A 174 -16.32 13.65 -9.97
CA LEU A 174 -17.54 14.04 -10.70
C LEU A 174 -17.55 15.52 -11.09
N VAL A 175 -17.21 16.42 -10.15
CA VAL A 175 -17.11 17.86 -10.40
C VAL A 175 -16.02 18.14 -11.45
N MET A 176 -14.88 17.46 -11.37
CA MET A 176 -13.83 17.51 -12.38
C MET A 176 -14.33 17.13 -13.75
N LEU A 177 -14.97 15.97 -13.85
CA LEU A 177 -15.52 15.48 -15.11
C LEU A 177 -16.44 16.51 -15.74
N VAL A 178 -17.34 17.13 -14.96
CA VAL A 178 -18.28 18.13 -15.47
C VAL A 178 -17.57 19.43 -15.85
N CYS A 179 -16.77 20.02 -14.97
CA CYS A 179 -16.22 21.35 -15.21
C CYS A 179 -15.10 21.36 -16.26
N LEU A 180 -14.22 20.35 -16.30
CA LEU A 180 -13.22 20.26 -17.37
C LEU A 180 -13.90 20.06 -18.72
N SER A 181 -14.87 19.14 -18.79
CA SER A 181 -15.61 18.86 -20.03
C SER A 181 -16.45 20.05 -20.49
N ALA A 182 -16.98 20.86 -19.57
CA ALA A 182 -17.77 22.05 -19.89
C ALA A 182 -16.91 23.24 -20.33
N LYS A 183 -15.85 23.58 -19.58
CA LYS A 183 -15.02 24.76 -19.85
C LYS A 183 -14.07 24.55 -21.02
N ALA A 184 -13.26 23.49 -20.99
CA ALA A 184 -12.30 23.13 -22.03
C ALA A 184 -11.61 24.34 -22.70
N ALA A 185 -11.12 25.30 -21.91
CA ALA A 185 -10.59 26.58 -22.43
C ALA A 185 -9.30 26.39 -23.24
N ALA A 186 -8.56 25.32 -22.95
CA ALA A 186 -7.39 24.88 -23.70
C ALA A 186 -7.73 24.19 -25.04
N GLY A 187 -9.01 24.04 -25.38
CA GLY A 187 -9.48 23.29 -26.55
C GLY A 187 -9.91 21.86 -26.23
N ARG A 188 -10.46 21.18 -27.23
CA ARG A 188 -10.86 19.77 -27.16
C ARG A 188 -10.10 18.96 -28.20
N HIS A 189 -9.69 17.77 -27.82
CA HIS A 189 -9.04 16.81 -28.70
C HIS A 189 -10.03 15.80 -29.27
N SER A 190 -9.69 15.21 -30.42
CA SER A 190 -10.45 14.11 -30.99
C SER A 190 -10.25 12.82 -30.17
N ALA A 191 -11.18 11.87 -30.29
CA ALA A 191 -11.03 10.55 -29.65
C ALA A 191 -9.77 9.81 -30.14
N ALA A 192 -9.37 10.03 -31.39
CA ALA A 192 -8.13 9.48 -31.95
C ALA A 192 -6.89 10.02 -31.21
N PHE A 193 -6.90 11.30 -30.82
CA PHE A 193 -5.81 11.86 -30.04
C PHE A 193 -5.86 11.38 -28.57
N ALA A 194 -7.01 11.53 -27.91
CA ALA A 194 -7.15 11.23 -26.48
C ALA A 194 -6.90 9.74 -26.15
N LEU A 195 -7.26 8.81 -27.04
CA LEU A 195 -7.13 7.37 -26.81
C LEU A 195 -6.00 6.70 -27.61
N GLY A 196 -5.51 7.36 -28.65
CA GLY A 196 -4.60 6.74 -29.63
C GLY A 196 -3.31 7.52 -29.89
N HIS A 197 -3.17 8.76 -29.42
CA HIS A 197 -1.93 9.50 -29.62
C HIS A 197 -0.83 8.96 -28.71
N PHE A 198 0.23 8.45 -29.36
CA PHE A 198 1.42 7.92 -28.71
C PHE A 198 2.66 8.65 -29.22
N ASP A 199 3.37 9.32 -28.31
CA ASP A 199 4.61 10.04 -28.63
C ASP A 199 5.75 9.66 -27.65
N PRO A 200 6.67 8.77 -28.04
CA PRO A 200 7.78 8.34 -27.19
C PRO A 200 8.98 9.31 -27.18
N SER A 201 8.94 10.40 -27.96
CA SER A 201 10.10 11.26 -28.22
C SER A 201 10.72 11.86 -26.96
N ALA A 202 9.92 12.14 -25.93
CA ALA A 202 10.37 12.69 -24.66
C ALA A 202 11.18 11.71 -23.80
N SER A 203 10.98 10.39 -23.97
CA SER A 203 11.66 9.36 -23.18
C SER A 203 13.04 8.99 -23.71
N GLY A 204 13.26 9.14 -25.02
CA GLY A 204 14.48 8.65 -25.70
C GLY A 204 14.61 7.12 -25.76
N TRP A 205 13.64 6.36 -25.26
CA TRP A 205 13.58 4.91 -25.34
C TRP A 205 12.96 4.43 -26.66
N THR A 206 13.10 3.15 -26.99
CA THR A 206 12.37 2.57 -28.13
C THR A 206 10.86 2.64 -27.86
N PRO A 207 10.01 2.79 -28.90
CA PRO A 207 8.56 2.98 -28.72
C PRO A 207 7.90 1.96 -27.78
N GLY A 208 8.21 0.67 -27.94
CA GLY A 208 7.65 -0.38 -27.09
C GLY A 208 8.10 -0.27 -25.62
N TRP A 209 9.35 0.11 -25.36
CA TRP A 209 9.87 0.24 -24.00
C TRP A 209 9.38 1.51 -23.30
N SER A 210 9.19 2.59 -24.07
CA SER A 210 8.65 3.87 -23.57
C SER A 210 7.27 3.69 -22.95
N PHE A 211 6.40 2.87 -23.58
CA PHE A 211 5.11 2.50 -23.03
C PHE A 211 5.24 1.87 -21.63
N PHE A 212 6.15 0.91 -21.46
CA PHE A 212 6.35 0.23 -20.18
C PHE A 212 6.92 1.16 -19.09
N ILE A 213 7.81 2.09 -19.46
CA ILE A 213 8.33 3.11 -18.54
C ILE A 213 7.20 4.06 -18.06
N GLY A 214 6.22 4.35 -18.89
CA GLY A 214 5.07 5.16 -18.47
C GLY A 214 4.07 4.45 -17.54
N LEU A 215 4.18 3.13 -17.35
CA LEU A 215 3.32 2.33 -16.45
C LEU A 215 3.73 2.38 -14.97
N LEU A 216 4.88 2.98 -14.69
CA LEU A 216 5.61 2.94 -13.43
C LEU A 216 4.94 3.48 -12.16
N PRO A 217 3.70 4.01 -12.09
CA PRO A 217 3.27 4.57 -10.81
C PRO A 217 1.90 4.12 -10.29
N ILE A 218 1.28 3.12 -10.91
CA ILE A 218 -0.09 2.73 -10.55
C ILE A 218 -0.03 1.65 -9.45
N SER A 219 -0.31 2.05 -8.21
CA SER A 219 -0.36 1.16 -7.05
C SER A 219 -1.63 1.38 -6.23
N VAL A 220 -2.16 0.30 -5.66
CA VAL A 220 -3.29 0.27 -4.74
C VAL A 220 -2.83 -0.31 -3.40
N ALA A 221 -3.09 0.41 -2.31
CA ALA A 221 -2.73 -0.02 -0.96
C ALA A 221 -3.96 -0.55 -0.21
N SER A 222 -3.81 -1.59 0.60
CA SER A 222 -4.89 -2.18 1.41
C SER A 222 -4.56 -2.17 2.91
N MET A 223 -5.55 -1.82 3.74
CA MET A 223 -5.57 -2.08 5.19
C MET A 223 -6.58 -3.18 5.51
N ALA A 224 -6.24 -4.11 6.41
CA ALA A 224 -7.02 -5.31 6.69
C ALA A 224 -7.63 -5.39 8.11
N GLU A 225 -7.20 -4.55 9.05
CA GLU A 225 -7.36 -4.80 10.50
C GLU A 225 -8.70 -4.36 11.12
N GLU A 226 -9.62 -3.75 10.37
CA GLU A 226 -10.80 -3.10 10.97
C GLU A 226 -12.15 -3.74 10.61
N LEU A 227 -12.15 -4.91 9.98
CA LEU A 227 -13.37 -5.60 9.51
C LEU A 227 -14.12 -6.35 10.61
N HIS A 228 -15.45 -6.23 10.63
CA HIS A 228 -16.33 -7.05 11.47
C HIS A 228 -16.24 -8.55 11.12
N ASN A 229 -16.19 -8.91 9.82
CA ASN A 229 -15.97 -10.29 9.37
C ASN A 229 -14.73 -10.43 8.45
N PRO A 230 -13.52 -10.54 9.03
CA PRO A 230 -12.27 -10.58 8.27
C PRO A 230 -12.20 -11.74 7.26
N THR A 231 -12.81 -12.89 7.53
CA THR A 231 -12.69 -14.09 6.67
C THR A 231 -13.42 -13.94 5.33
N VAL A 232 -14.52 -13.19 5.31
CA VAL A 232 -15.38 -13.01 4.11
C VAL A 232 -15.27 -11.60 3.54
N ASP A 233 -15.18 -10.58 4.39
CA ASP A 233 -15.17 -9.19 3.94
C ASP A 233 -13.79 -8.76 3.46
N LEU A 234 -12.70 -9.33 3.99
CA LEU A 234 -11.34 -8.97 3.55
C LEU A 234 -11.06 -9.39 2.11
N PRO A 235 -11.33 -10.65 1.69
CA PRO A 235 -11.16 -11.06 0.31
C PRO A 235 -12.04 -10.24 -0.65
N ARG A 236 -13.30 -9.97 -0.25
CA ARG A 236 -14.22 -9.15 -1.05
C ARG A 236 -13.74 -7.72 -1.18
N ALA A 237 -13.24 -7.12 -0.10
CA ALA A 237 -12.68 -5.77 -0.13
C ALA A 237 -11.48 -5.68 -1.08
N MET A 238 -10.56 -6.65 -1.02
CA MET A 238 -9.41 -6.71 -1.92
C MET A 238 -9.84 -6.81 -3.38
N VAL A 239 -10.72 -7.75 -3.72
CA VAL A 239 -11.14 -7.99 -5.11
C VAL A 239 -11.96 -6.82 -5.66
N TRP A 240 -12.91 -6.27 -4.89
CA TRP A 240 -13.76 -5.17 -5.37
C TRP A 240 -13.07 -3.81 -5.38
N SER A 241 -12.02 -3.61 -4.57
CA SER A 241 -11.27 -2.35 -4.58
C SER A 241 -10.62 -2.05 -5.94
N ILE A 242 -10.18 -3.08 -6.68
CA ILE A 242 -9.48 -2.90 -7.96
C ILE A 242 -10.44 -2.44 -9.08
N PRO A 243 -11.57 -3.12 -9.38
CA PRO A 243 -12.50 -2.65 -10.40
C PRO A 243 -13.11 -1.28 -10.09
N LEU A 244 -13.42 -1.00 -8.82
CA LEU A 244 -13.94 0.31 -8.41
C LEU A 244 -12.88 1.39 -8.60
N GLY A 245 -11.63 1.12 -8.21
CA GLY A 245 -10.50 2.01 -8.45
C GLY A 245 -10.24 2.23 -9.94
N PHE A 246 -10.28 1.15 -10.74
CA PHE A 246 -10.15 1.19 -12.21
C PHE A 246 -11.18 2.15 -12.83
N LEU A 247 -12.46 2.00 -12.48
CA LEU A 247 -13.53 2.88 -12.97
C LEU A 247 -13.28 4.34 -12.57
N GLN A 248 -12.93 4.59 -11.32
CA GLN A 248 -12.60 5.93 -10.84
C GLN A 248 -11.44 6.55 -11.62
N GLY A 249 -10.38 5.78 -11.89
CA GLY A 249 -9.24 6.21 -12.69
C GLY A 249 -9.60 6.53 -14.13
N VAL A 250 -10.49 5.74 -14.76
CA VAL A 250 -11.01 6.03 -16.10
C VAL A 250 -11.81 7.34 -16.11
N PHE A 251 -12.72 7.54 -15.14
CA PHE A 251 -13.49 8.78 -15.03
C PHE A 251 -12.62 10.01 -14.73
N PHE A 252 -11.49 9.82 -14.06
CA PHE A 252 -10.50 10.86 -13.82
C PHE A 252 -9.68 11.18 -15.09
N LEU A 253 -9.18 10.16 -15.79
CA LEU A 253 -8.28 10.34 -16.94
C LEU A 253 -9.02 10.85 -18.19
N LEU A 254 -10.20 10.33 -18.52
CA LEU A 254 -10.90 10.70 -19.76
C LEU A 254 -11.07 12.23 -19.94
N PRO A 255 -11.69 12.99 -19.02
CA PRO A 255 -11.87 14.43 -19.22
C PRO A 255 -10.53 15.16 -19.34
N ILE A 256 -9.49 14.71 -18.64
CA ILE A 256 -8.13 15.26 -18.73
C ILE A 256 -7.55 15.03 -20.13
N LEU A 257 -7.61 13.81 -20.66
CA LEU A 257 -7.04 13.48 -21.97
C LEU A 257 -7.75 14.20 -23.12
N PHE A 258 -9.08 14.39 -23.02
CA PHE A 258 -9.86 15.13 -24.03
C PHE A 258 -9.63 16.65 -23.97
N THR A 259 -9.13 17.18 -22.86
CA THR A 259 -8.87 18.62 -22.67
C THR A 259 -7.39 18.93 -22.46
N LEU A 260 -6.51 17.98 -22.79
CA LEU A 260 -5.09 18.04 -22.45
C LEU A 260 -4.42 19.27 -23.11
N PRO A 261 -3.83 20.19 -22.34
CA PRO A 261 -2.99 21.26 -22.88
C PRO A 261 -1.72 20.72 -23.55
N ASP A 262 -0.96 21.60 -24.19
CA ASP A 262 0.31 21.24 -24.82
C ASP A 262 1.27 20.50 -23.86
N ILE A 263 1.76 19.34 -24.28
CA ILE A 263 2.57 18.43 -23.46
C ILE A 263 3.91 19.08 -23.10
N THR A 264 4.53 19.83 -24.02
CA THR A 264 5.83 20.47 -23.76
C THR A 264 5.70 21.53 -22.67
N THR A 265 4.59 22.26 -22.66
CA THR A 265 4.24 23.23 -21.61
C THR A 265 4.10 22.52 -20.25
N LEU A 266 3.39 21.39 -20.20
CA LEU A 266 3.20 20.62 -18.97
C LEU A 266 4.51 20.03 -18.44
N LEU A 267 5.39 19.53 -19.32
CA LEU A 267 6.68 18.96 -18.91
C LEU A 267 7.71 20.02 -18.48
N SER A 268 7.51 21.29 -18.86
CA SER A 268 8.39 22.40 -18.49
C SER A 268 8.15 22.97 -17.08
N VAL A 269 7.17 22.44 -16.34
CA VAL A 269 6.79 22.95 -15.01
C VAL A 269 7.90 22.70 -13.98
N ALA A 270 8.41 23.79 -13.38
CA ALA A 270 9.54 23.77 -12.46
C ALA A 270 9.35 22.91 -11.19
N SER A 271 8.10 22.74 -10.72
CA SER A 271 7.80 21.85 -9.58
C SER A 271 7.85 20.36 -9.94
N GLY A 272 7.95 20.01 -11.23
CA GLY A 272 7.81 18.63 -11.71
C GLY A 272 6.39 18.06 -11.60
N GLN A 273 5.41 18.87 -11.18
CA GLN A 273 4.02 18.47 -10.97
C GLN A 273 3.09 19.24 -11.93
N PRO A 274 2.78 18.69 -13.12
CA PRO A 274 2.07 19.41 -14.18
C PRO A 274 0.59 19.65 -13.88
N ILE A 275 -0.01 18.92 -12.94
CA ILE A 275 -1.47 18.85 -12.80
C ILE A 275 -2.12 20.16 -12.34
N GLY A 276 -1.48 20.90 -11.42
CA GLY A 276 -2.01 22.19 -10.99
C GLY A 276 -2.04 23.20 -12.13
N VAL A 277 -0.98 23.22 -12.95
CA VAL A 277 -0.88 24.08 -14.13
C VAL A 277 -1.88 23.64 -15.20
N MET A 278 -1.98 22.32 -15.45
CA MET A 278 -2.93 21.73 -16.37
C MET A 278 -4.37 22.17 -16.08
N PHE A 279 -4.84 22.02 -14.83
CA PHE A 279 -6.19 22.46 -14.48
C PHE A 279 -6.37 23.97 -14.61
N THR A 280 -5.36 24.76 -14.29
CA THR A 280 -5.39 26.22 -14.46
C THR A 280 -5.56 26.60 -15.94
N LEU A 281 -4.85 25.91 -16.84
CA LEU A 281 -4.95 26.13 -18.29
C LEU A 281 -6.31 25.68 -18.85
N ILE A 282 -6.82 24.53 -18.42
CA ILE A 282 -8.12 24.00 -18.89
C ILE A 282 -9.29 24.87 -18.41
N MET A 283 -9.22 25.37 -17.17
CA MET A 283 -10.29 26.16 -16.56
C MET A 283 -10.20 27.66 -16.89
N GLY A 284 -9.06 28.13 -17.42
CA GLY A 284 -8.83 29.54 -17.74
C GLY A 284 -8.80 30.47 -16.53
N SER A 285 -8.74 29.94 -15.30
CA SER A 285 -8.69 30.73 -14.07
C SER A 285 -7.85 30.05 -13.00
N LYS A 286 -7.09 30.85 -12.23
CA LYS A 286 -6.32 30.36 -11.08
C LYS A 286 -7.22 29.70 -10.03
N GLY A 287 -8.44 30.24 -9.82
CA GLY A 287 -9.41 29.68 -8.87
C GLY A 287 -10.00 28.33 -9.29
N GLY A 288 -10.22 28.10 -10.59
CA GLY A 288 -10.70 26.81 -11.11
C GLY A 288 -9.66 25.69 -11.03
N GLY A 289 -8.38 26.01 -11.21
CA GLY A 289 -7.27 25.06 -11.05
C GLY A 289 -6.94 24.71 -9.59
N PHE A 290 -7.05 25.68 -8.70
CA PHE A 290 -6.74 25.51 -7.26
C PHE A 290 -7.92 24.93 -6.46
N GLY A 291 -9.16 25.24 -6.86
CA GLY A 291 -10.36 24.99 -6.04
C GLY A 291 -11.08 23.66 -6.26
N MET A 292 -10.88 22.96 -7.37
CA MET A 292 -11.82 21.89 -7.75
C MET A 292 -11.63 20.52 -7.07
N LEU A 293 -10.43 20.15 -6.60
CA LEU A 293 -10.23 18.84 -5.91
C LEU A 293 -9.11 18.79 -4.88
N VAL A 294 -8.07 19.57 -5.11
CA VAL A 294 -6.72 19.07 -4.88
C VAL A 294 -6.20 19.29 -3.44
N PHE A 295 -6.71 20.30 -2.72
CA PHE A 295 -6.29 20.58 -1.34
C PHE A 295 -6.88 19.63 -0.29
N GLY A 296 -8.17 19.29 -0.40
CA GLY A 296 -8.83 18.40 0.57
C GLY A 296 -8.29 16.97 0.46
N ILE A 297 -8.26 16.42 -0.77
CA ILE A 297 -7.91 15.02 -1.01
C ILE A 297 -6.47 14.73 -0.61
N ALA A 298 -5.53 15.61 -0.99
CA ALA A 298 -4.12 15.39 -0.74
C ALA A 298 -3.78 15.41 0.77
N MET A 299 -4.39 16.33 1.54
CA MET A 299 -4.20 16.39 2.99
C MET A 299 -4.88 15.23 3.71
N PHE A 300 -6.13 14.89 3.36
CA PHE A 300 -6.82 13.75 3.96
C PHE A 300 -6.11 12.43 3.64
N CYS A 301 -5.62 12.27 2.40
CA CYS A 301 -4.83 11.11 2.00
C CYS A 301 -3.52 11.02 2.81
N ALA A 302 -2.80 12.13 2.99
CA ALA A 302 -1.57 12.18 3.78
C ALA A 302 -1.80 11.81 5.25
N VAL A 303 -2.91 12.25 5.87
CA VAL A 303 -3.29 11.84 7.24
C VAL A 303 -3.63 10.35 7.30
N SER A 304 -4.40 9.85 6.34
CA SER A 304 -4.84 8.46 6.30
C SER A 304 -3.67 7.49 6.15
N ILE A 305 -2.74 7.77 5.21
CA ILE A 305 -1.54 6.93 5.00
C ILE A 305 -0.56 7.01 6.17
N SER A 306 -0.42 8.18 6.82
CA SER A 306 0.41 8.32 8.02
C SER A 306 -0.11 7.45 9.17
N SER A 307 -1.43 7.39 9.31
CA SER A 307 -2.08 6.56 10.32
C SER A 307 -2.01 5.07 9.97
N ALA A 308 -2.11 4.71 8.69
CA ALA A 308 -1.84 3.35 8.23
C ALA A 308 -0.40 2.92 8.53
N ALA A 309 0.55 3.84 8.30
CA ALA A 309 1.96 3.60 8.55
C ALA A 309 2.30 3.41 10.02
N SER A 310 1.70 4.19 10.92
CA SER A 310 1.87 4.00 12.35
C SER A 310 1.34 2.65 12.83
N ARG A 311 0.18 2.21 12.32
CA ARG A 311 -0.41 0.89 12.65
C ARG A 311 0.45 -0.26 12.16
N ALA A 312 0.93 -0.21 10.91
CA ALA A 312 1.84 -1.22 10.36
C ALA A 312 3.14 -1.31 11.17
N THR A 313 3.71 -0.15 11.52
CA THR A 313 4.94 -0.06 12.34
C THR A 313 4.72 -0.64 13.74
N TRP A 314 3.58 -0.34 14.36
CA TRP A 314 3.19 -0.90 15.66
C TRP A 314 3.02 -2.42 15.61
N ALA A 315 2.34 -2.97 14.59
CA ALA A 315 2.12 -4.41 14.46
C ALA A 315 3.46 -5.16 14.34
N PHE A 316 4.42 -4.60 13.60
CA PHE A 316 5.75 -5.18 13.47
C PHE A 316 6.60 -5.00 14.75
N ALA A 317 6.38 -3.92 15.50
CA ALA A 317 6.97 -3.71 16.81
C ALA A 317 6.46 -4.71 17.85
N ARG A 318 5.15 -5.01 17.86
CA ARG A 318 4.54 -6.01 18.75
C ARG A 318 5.22 -7.38 18.61
N ASP A 319 5.55 -7.75 17.38
CA ASP A 319 6.21 -9.02 17.07
C ASP A 319 7.74 -8.98 17.29
N LYS A 320 8.26 -7.92 17.93
CA LYS A 320 9.67 -7.74 18.35
C LYS A 320 10.67 -7.64 17.19
N ALA A 321 10.22 -7.17 16.03
CA ALA A 321 11.03 -7.16 14.82
C ALA A 321 11.89 -5.88 14.63
N ILE A 322 11.57 -4.78 15.34
CA ILE A 322 12.30 -3.50 15.25
C ILE A 322 13.11 -3.20 16.52
N PRO A 323 14.17 -2.36 16.42
CA PRO A 323 14.88 -1.88 17.61
C PRO A 323 13.94 -1.10 18.54
N LEU A 324 14.16 -1.21 19.85
CA LEU A 324 13.32 -0.60 20.89
C LEU A 324 11.83 -0.98 20.78
N HIS A 325 11.53 -2.20 20.30
CA HIS A 325 10.17 -2.70 20.11
C HIS A 325 9.27 -2.49 21.33
N ALA A 326 9.78 -2.65 22.55
CA ALA A 326 9.00 -2.48 23.79
C ALA A 326 8.50 -1.04 24.01
N PHE A 327 9.12 -0.04 23.38
CA PHE A 327 8.66 1.35 23.40
C PHE A 327 7.63 1.60 22.29
N PHE A 328 7.90 1.13 21.07
CA PHE A 328 7.04 1.37 19.91
C PHE A 328 5.78 0.49 19.87
N ALA A 329 5.79 -0.66 20.53
CA ALA A 329 4.64 -1.55 20.67
C ALA A 329 3.61 -1.05 21.71
N ARG A 330 3.93 -0.03 22.52
CA ARG A 330 2.99 0.51 23.52
C ARG A 330 1.85 1.27 22.83
N VAL A 331 0.62 0.86 23.14
CA VAL A 331 -0.61 1.58 22.77
C VAL A 331 -0.98 2.52 23.92
N SER A 332 -1.34 3.76 23.60
CA SER A 332 -1.84 4.71 24.61
C SER A 332 -3.32 4.44 24.89
N SER A 333 -3.69 4.29 26.18
CA SER A 333 -5.08 4.09 26.60
C SER A 333 -5.94 5.34 26.45
N GLU A 334 -5.36 6.54 26.54
CA GLU A 334 -6.09 7.81 26.43
C GLU A 334 -6.42 8.20 24.97
N LYS A 335 -5.57 7.81 24.01
CA LYS A 335 -5.69 8.21 22.60
C LYS A 335 -6.08 7.06 21.66
N HIS A 336 -6.43 5.90 22.22
CA HIS A 336 -6.83 4.68 21.50
C HIS A 336 -5.94 4.31 20.28
N GLY A 337 -4.62 4.52 20.38
CA GLY A 337 -3.70 4.25 19.27
C GLY A 337 -2.20 4.32 19.60
N PRO A 338 -1.34 3.87 18.66
CA PRO A 338 0.10 3.74 18.89
C PRO A 338 0.85 5.05 18.61
N VAL A 339 0.80 5.99 19.55
CA VAL A 339 1.44 7.32 19.43
C VAL A 339 2.95 7.21 19.21
N ASN A 340 3.63 6.29 19.91
CA ASN A 340 5.08 6.12 19.80
C ASN A 340 5.49 5.64 18.39
N ALA A 341 4.74 4.72 17.80
CA ALA A 341 4.98 4.26 16.44
C ALA A 341 4.71 5.37 15.42
N PHE A 342 3.71 6.23 15.68
CA PHE A 342 3.43 7.39 14.84
C PHE A 342 4.62 8.36 14.84
N LEU A 343 5.17 8.71 16.01
CA LEU A 343 6.34 9.57 16.11
C LEU A 343 7.56 9.00 15.40
N LEU A 344 7.77 7.67 15.45
CA LEU A 344 8.83 7.02 14.70
C LEU A 344 8.66 7.23 13.19
N VAL A 345 7.45 7.01 12.67
CA VAL A 345 7.12 7.22 11.25
C VAL A 345 7.38 8.67 10.86
N THR A 346 6.96 9.64 11.67
CA THR A 346 7.22 11.07 11.44
C THR A 346 8.72 11.37 11.40
N VAL A 347 9.50 10.86 12.36
CA VAL A 347 10.96 11.08 12.40
C VAL A 347 11.63 10.48 11.16
N VAL A 348 11.27 9.26 10.77
CA VAL A 348 11.80 8.62 9.56
C VAL A 348 11.47 9.44 8.31
N GLN A 349 10.25 9.94 8.19
CA GLN A 349 9.85 10.82 7.08
C GLN A 349 10.65 12.11 7.04
N LEU A 350 10.86 12.77 8.18
CA LEU A 350 11.64 13.99 8.24
C LEU A 350 13.10 13.74 7.82
N LEU A 351 13.71 12.66 8.32
CA LEU A 351 15.08 12.28 7.95
C LEU A 351 15.22 11.97 6.45
N LEU A 352 14.26 11.22 5.88
CA LEU A 352 14.25 10.92 4.45
C LEU A 352 13.91 12.15 3.60
N GLY A 353 13.06 13.05 4.11
CA GLY A 353 12.73 14.32 3.47
C GLY A 353 13.92 15.27 3.38
N LEU A 354 14.82 15.28 4.38
CA LEU A 354 16.06 16.07 4.33
C LEU A 354 16.98 15.68 3.17
N ILE A 355 16.86 14.45 2.64
CA ILE A 355 17.63 14.01 1.47
C ILE A 355 17.28 14.85 0.24
N TYR A 356 16.04 15.33 0.13
CA TYR A 356 15.61 16.18 -0.98
C TYR A 356 16.42 17.49 -1.06
N LEU A 357 16.81 18.06 0.09
CA LEU A 357 17.65 19.27 0.16
C LEU A 357 19.03 19.07 -0.47
N GLY A 358 19.55 17.83 -0.42
CA GLY A 358 20.84 17.49 -1.01
C GLY A 358 20.73 16.99 -2.46
N SER A 359 19.71 16.18 -2.76
CA SER A 359 19.53 15.59 -4.08
C SER A 359 18.08 15.15 -4.32
N SER A 360 17.43 15.78 -5.30
CA SER A 360 16.12 15.38 -5.80
C SER A 360 16.14 13.98 -6.44
N ALA A 361 17.25 13.59 -7.08
CA ALA A 361 17.41 12.25 -7.66
C ALA A 361 17.45 11.16 -6.59
N ALA A 362 18.19 11.39 -5.50
CA ALA A 362 18.23 10.46 -4.37
C ALA A 362 16.84 10.35 -3.70
N PHE A 363 16.17 11.48 -3.48
CA PHE A 363 14.81 11.49 -2.93
C PHE A 363 13.80 10.72 -3.80
N ASN A 364 13.80 10.96 -5.11
CA ASN A 364 12.93 10.25 -6.05
C ASN A 364 13.20 8.74 -6.06
N ALA A 365 14.44 8.30 -5.82
CA ALA A 365 14.75 6.90 -5.65
C ALA A 365 14.10 6.29 -4.40
N PHE A 366 14.05 7.00 -3.27
CA PHE A 366 13.31 6.54 -2.08
C PHE A 366 11.81 6.43 -2.34
N VAL A 367 11.24 7.36 -3.11
CA VAL A 367 9.84 7.31 -3.52
C VAL A 367 9.56 6.10 -4.42
N GLY A 368 10.41 5.83 -5.42
CA GLY A 368 10.25 4.68 -6.31
C GLY A 368 10.36 3.33 -5.59
N VAL A 369 11.26 3.22 -4.59
CA VAL A 369 11.41 2.01 -3.77
C VAL A 369 10.16 1.68 -2.97
N ALA A 370 9.31 2.67 -2.66
CA ALA A 370 8.07 2.44 -1.92
C ALA A 370 7.17 1.42 -2.63
N VAL A 371 6.94 1.61 -3.93
CA VAL A 371 6.09 0.74 -4.72
C VAL A 371 6.74 -0.63 -4.89
N MET A 372 8.04 -0.66 -5.20
CA MET A 372 8.83 -1.89 -5.32
C MET A 372 8.74 -2.76 -4.05
N CYS A 373 8.95 -2.18 -2.87
CA CYS A 373 8.92 -2.90 -1.61
C CYS A 373 7.52 -3.42 -1.25
N LEU A 374 6.48 -2.61 -1.48
CA LEU A 374 5.09 -3.03 -1.20
C LEU A 374 4.64 -4.14 -2.15
N GLN A 375 4.92 -4.01 -3.44
CA GLN A 375 4.61 -5.04 -4.43
C GLN A 375 5.40 -6.33 -4.19
N ALA A 376 6.70 -6.22 -3.88
CA ALA A 376 7.49 -7.37 -3.48
C ALA A 376 6.91 -8.06 -2.23
N SER A 377 6.50 -7.29 -1.21
CA SER A 377 5.87 -7.82 0.00
C SER A 377 4.55 -8.54 -0.28
N TYR A 378 3.68 -8.00 -1.13
CA TYR A 378 2.41 -8.66 -1.46
C TYR A 378 2.59 -9.86 -2.41
N SER A 379 3.57 -9.83 -3.29
CA SER A 379 3.86 -10.95 -4.21
C SER A 379 4.56 -12.13 -3.52
N MET A 380 5.33 -11.90 -2.46
CA MET A 380 6.09 -12.92 -1.75
C MET A 380 5.23 -14.08 -1.19
N PRO A 381 4.10 -13.86 -0.47
CA PRO A 381 3.25 -14.97 -0.03
C PRO A 381 2.62 -15.72 -1.21
N VAL A 382 2.32 -15.04 -2.32
CA VAL A 382 1.81 -15.66 -3.55
C VAL A 382 2.86 -16.58 -4.18
N LEU A 383 4.12 -16.13 -4.23
CA LEU A 383 5.25 -16.92 -4.70
C LEU A 383 5.50 -18.14 -3.81
N ILE A 384 5.50 -17.97 -2.49
CA ILE A 384 5.69 -19.09 -1.54
C ILE A 384 4.55 -20.10 -1.70
N SER A 385 3.31 -19.64 -1.86
CA SER A 385 2.16 -20.52 -2.13
C SER A 385 2.34 -21.31 -3.42
N LEU A 386 2.83 -20.67 -4.49
CA LEU A 386 3.09 -21.31 -5.78
C LEU A 386 4.20 -22.38 -5.70
N VAL A 387 5.31 -22.06 -5.04
CA VAL A 387 6.45 -22.97 -4.84
C VAL A 387 6.08 -24.17 -3.98
N ASN A 388 5.22 -23.97 -2.98
CA ASN A 388 4.75 -25.04 -2.09
C ASN A 388 3.50 -25.77 -2.62
N GLY A 389 3.26 -25.78 -3.94
CA GLY A 389 2.21 -26.60 -4.54
C GLY A 389 0.79 -26.07 -4.36
N ARG A 390 0.60 -24.87 -3.81
CA ARG A 390 -0.70 -24.30 -3.39
C ARG A 390 -1.47 -25.20 -2.41
N ASP A 391 -0.84 -26.18 -1.79
CA ASP A 391 -1.49 -27.12 -0.86
C ASP A 391 -2.11 -26.40 0.33
N ASN A 392 -1.38 -25.40 0.85
CA ASN A 392 -1.82 -24.62 1.98
C ASN A 392 -3.03 -23.73 1.68
N VAL A 393 -3.45 -23.51 0.44
CA VAL A 393 -4.62 -22.66 0.10
C VAL A 393 -5.82 -23.44 -0.44
N LYS A 394 -5.72 -24.77 -0.57
CA LYS A 394 -6.78 -25.64 -1.13
C LYS A 394 -8.14 -25.47 -0.43
N ASP A 395 -8.14 -25.46 0.90
CA ASP A 395 -9.37 -25.33 1.71
C ASP A 395 -9.75 -23.87 2.03
N SER A 396 -9.29 -22.91 1.22
CA SER A 396 -9.68 -21.51 1.43
C SER A 396 -11.18 -21.30 1.16
N PRO A 397 -11.91 -20.57 2.02
CA PRO A 397 -13.30 -20.17 1.75
C PRO A 397 -13.47 -19.41 0.43
N TYR A 398 -12.40 -18.77 -0.04
CA TYR A 398 -12.32 -18.08 -1.33
C TYR A 398 -11.25 -18.75 -2.22
N SER A 399 -11.54 -19.94 -2.72
CA SER A 399 -10.59 -20.71 -3.56
C SER A 399 -10.66 -20.30 -5.03
N LEU A 400 -9.50 -20.05 -5.64
CA LEU A 400 -9.35 -19.85 -7.09
C LEU A 400 -9.36 -21.18 -7.86
N GLY A 401 -9.38 -22.31 -7.14
CA GLY A 401 -9.36 -23.65 -7.72
C GLY A 401 -8.19 -23.86 -8.68
N ARG A 402 -8.48 -24.42 -9.86
CA ARG A 402 -7.48 -24.75 -10.89
C ARG A 402 -6.86 -23.51 -11.53
N TRP A 403 -7.61 -22.41 -11.61
CA TRP A 403 -7.14 -21.15 -12.20
C TRP A 403 -6.09 -20.44 -11.33
N GLY A 404 -6.04 -20.75 -10.04
CA GLY A 404 -5.08 -20.13 -9.13
C GLY A 404 -3.61 -20.39 -9.49
N TRP A 405 -3.29 -21.47 -10.21
CA TRP A 405 -1.94 -21.66 -10.77
C TRP A 405 -1.58 -20.61 -11.81
N ALA A 406 -2.48 -20.34 -12.75
CA ALA A 406 -2.26 -19.34 -13.79
C ALA A 406 -2.25 -17.93 -13.20
N ILE A 407 -3.23 -17.60 -12.35
CA ILE A 407 -3.37 -16.28 -11.73
C ILE A 407 -2.15 -15.94 -10.86
N ASN A 408 -1.72 -16.87 -9.99
CA ASN A 408 -0.53 -16.64 -9.17
C ASN A 408 0.75 -16.49 -10.02
N SER A 409 0.88 -17.28 -11.09
CA SER A 409 2.05 -17.20 -11.97
C SER A 409 2.11 -15.84 -12.68
N ILE A 410 0.98 -15.37 -13.20
CA ILE A 410 0.87 -14.05 -13.82
C ILE A 410 1.21 -12.94 -12.82
N ALA A 411 0.67 -13.00 -11.60
CA ALA A 411 0.93 -12.01 -10.56
C ALA A 411 2.42 -11.92 -10.18
N VAL A 412 3.09 -13.07 -10.04
CA VAL A 412 4.54 -13.13 -9.73
C VAL A 412 5.37 -12.63 -10.91
N LEU A 413 5.07 -13.07 -12.14
CA LEU A 413 5.81 -12.64 -13.32
C LEU A 413 5.67 -11.15 -13.57
N TRP A 414 4.46 -10.61 -13.39
CA TRP A 414 4.20 -9.18 -13.46
C TRP A 414 5.02 -8.43 -12.41
N THR A 415 4.99 -8.88 -11.14
CA THR A 415 5.76 -8.21 -10.08
C THR A 415 7.26 -8.22 -10.38
N MET A 416 7.80 -9.34 -10.88
CA MET A 416 9.21 -9.44 -11.26
C MET A 416 9.56 -8.50 -12.41
N PHE A 417 8.67 -8.36 -13.40
CA PHE A 417 8.83 -7.42 -14.49
C PHE A 417 8.75 -5.96 -14.03
N GLU A 418 7.79 -5.65 -13.17
CA GLU A 418 7.61 -4.34 -12.55
C GLU A 418 8.88 -3.92 -11.79
N MET A 419 9.49 -4.81 -11.00
CA MET A 419 10.76 -4.53 -10.30
C MET A 419 11.89 -4.11 -11.25
N VAL A 420 11.95 -4.68 -12.45
CA VAL A 420 12.92 -4.29 -13.48
C VAL A 420 12.59 -2.91 -14.03
N LEU A 421 11.32 -2.66 -14.38
CA LEU A 421 10.88 -1.37 -14.88
C LEU A 421 11.20 -0.25 -13.89
N PHE A 422 10.88 -0.45 -12.60
CA PHE A 422 11.13 0.54 -11.55
C PHE A 422 12.62 0.78 -11.27
N SER A 423 13.49 -0.07 -11.77
CA SER A 423 14.95 0.10 -11.72
C SER A 423 15.51 0.86 -12.92
N MET A 424 14.69 1.09 -13.96
CA MET A 424 15.12 1.79 -15.18
C MET A 424 14.88 3.30 -15.09
N PRO A 425 15.71 4.11 -15.77
CA PRO A 425 15.53 5.56 -15.84
C PRO A 425 14.37 5.94 -16.77
N ALA A 426 13.65 7.02 -16.41
CA ALA A 426 12.51 7.50 -17.19
C ALA A 426 12.91 8.11 -18.56
N VAL A 427 14.13 8.65 -18.66
CA VAL A 427 14.64 9.32 -19.86
C VAL A 427 16.06 8.86 -20.19
N VAL A 428 16.36 8.69 -21.47
CA VAL A 428 17.69 8.40 -22.02
C VAL A 428 18.06 9.51 -23.03
N PRO A 429 19.30 10.04 -23.03
CA PRO A 429 20.48 9.63 -22.25
C PRO A 429 20.41 9.99 -20.76
N VAL A 430 21.00 9.14 -19.92
CA VAL A 430 21.02 9.33 -18.46
C VAL A 430 22.04 10.37 -18.03
N THR A 431 21.64 11.21 -17.09
CA THR A 431 22.50 12.16 -16.38
C THR A 431 22.55 11.76 -14.90
N ARG A 432 23.44 12.37 -14.11
CA ARG A 432 23.50 12.13 -12.66
C ARG A 432 22.17 12.40 -11.94
N VAL A 433 21.36 13.30 -12.50
CA VAL A 433 20.07 13.75 -11.91
C VAL A 433 18.89 12.97 -12.49
N SER A 434 18.96 12.49 -13.74
CA SER A 434 17.89 11.70 -14.37
C SER A 434 18.02 10.19 -14.19
N MET A 435 19.14 9.72 -13.64
CA MET A 435 19.34 8.31 -13.30
C MET A 435 18.38 7.87 -12.19
N ASN A 436 17.83 6.67 -12.34
CA ASN A 436 16.99 6.05 -11.32
C ASN A 436 17.86 5.20 -10.37
N TYR A 437 17.96 5.63 -9.11
CA TYR A 437 18.74 4.94 -8.08
C TYR A 437 17.89 3.99 -7.21
N ALA A 438 16.65 3.68 -7.60
CA ALA A 438 15.74 2.86 -6.80
C ALA A 438 16.33 1.47 -6.48
N SER A 439 17.00 0.82 -7.43
CA SER A 439 17.67 -0.48 -7.21
C SER A 439 18.75 -0.41 -6.13
N VAL A 440 19.53 0.68 -6.08
CA VAL A 440 20.57 0.90 -5.07
C VAL A 440 19.95 1.08 -3.69
N VAL A 441 18.89 1.90 -3.59
CA VAL A 441 18.17 2.14 -2.34
C VAL A 441 17.50 0.85 -1.85
N PHE A 442 16.91 0.06 -2.76
CA PHE A 442 16.33 -1.25 -2.44
C PHE A 442 17.37 -2.20 -1.83
N VAL A 443 18.54 -2.32 -2.45
CA VAL A 443 19.65 -3.13 -1.92
C VAL A 443 20.18 -2.57 -0.59
N GLY A 444 20.22 -1.25 -0.43
CA GLY A 444 20.59 -0.59 0.82
C GLY A 444 19.67 -0.96 1.98
N PHE A 445 18.36 -0.92 1.79
CA PHE A 445 17.42 -1.37 2.81
C PHE A 445 17.46 -2.87 3.06
N ALA A 446 17.67 -3.67 2.01
CA ALA A 446 17.85 -5.11 2.15
C ALA A 446 19.09 -5.45 3.00
N THR A 447 20.20 -4.72 2.81
CA THR A 447 21.41 -4.89 3.63
C THR A 447 21.19 -4.45 5.08
N ILE A 448 20.50 -3.33 5.33
CA ILE A 448 20.13 -2.91 6.70
C ILE A 448 19.29 -3.99 7.40
N SER A 449 18.28 -4.52 6.70
CA SER A 449 17.43 -5.61 7.22
C SER A 449 18.26 -6.87 7.53
N ALA A 450 19.18 -7.25 6.64
CA ALA A 450 20.06 -8.40 6.82
C ALA A 450 21.05 -8.21 7.98
N VAL A 451 21.65 -7.03 8.12
CA VAL A 451 22.54 -6.69 9.23
C VAL A 451 21.80 -6.74 10.56
N TRP A 452 20.59 -6.17 10.63
CA TRP A 452 19.76 -6.22 11.84
C TRP A 452 19.32 -7.65 12.18
N TYR A 453 19.03 -8.48 11.19
CA TYR A 453 18.78 -9.92 11.38
C TYR A 453 20.00 -10.63 11.98
N MET A 454 21.20 -10.32 11.49
CA MET A 454 22.44 -10.90 12.01
C MET A 454 22.75 -10.42 13.42
N ILE A 455 22.54 -9.13 13.73
CA ILE A 455 22.72 -8.57 15.08
C ILE A 455 21.73 -9.18 16.07
N SER A 456 20.45 -9.24 15.73
CA SER A 456 19.43 -9.85 16.59
C SER A 456 19.73 -11.33 16.88
N ARG A 457 20.35 -12.04 15.94
CA ARG A 457 20.86 -13.40 16.13
C ARG A 457 22.17 -13.48 16.92
N PHE A 458 23.07 -12.51 16.77
CA PHE A 458 24.42 -12.50 17.37
C PHE A 458 24.43 -12.03 18.83
N VAL A 459 23.66 -10.98 19.18
CA VAL A 459 23.43 -10.55 20.59
C VAL A 459 22.95 -11.73 21.45
N LEU A 460 22.35 -12.73 20.82
CA LEU A 460 21.91 -13.99 21.41
C LEU A 460 23.05 -14.99 21.69
N ARG A 461 24.01 -15.17 20.77
CA ARG A 461 25.15 -16.10 21.01
C ARG A 461 25.97 -15.68 22.23
N VAL A 462 26.14 -14.38 22.44
CA VAL A 462 26.90 -13.86 23.59
C VAL A 462 26.12 -13.98 24.90
N ARG A 463 24.78 -13.84 24.89
CA ARG A 463 23.96 -13.92 26.12
C ARG A 463 23.53 -15.33 26.51
N VAL A 464 23.33 -16.25 25.57
CA VAL A 464 23.00 -17.66 25.87
C VAL A 464 24.18 -18.40 26.50
N THR A 465 25.42 -17.99 26.22
CA THR A 465 26.61 -18.50 26.92
C THR A 465 26.78 -17.90 28.32
N ALA A 466 26.11 -16.78 28.64
CA ALA A 466 26.32 -16.03 29.89
C ALA A 466 25.27 -16.28 31.00
N TYR A 467 24.05 -16.73 30.70
CA TYR A 467 23.01 -16.90 31.72
C TYR A 467 22.11 -18.11 31.47
N HIS A 468 22.47 -19.24 32.07
CA HIS A 468 21.53 -20.29 32.47
C HIS A 468 20.81 -19.82 33.75
N LEU A 469 19.75 -19.02 33.64
CA LEU A 469 18.73 -18.91 34.70
C LEU A 469 17.49 -18.17 34.20
N CYS A 470 16.32 -18.69 34.59
CA CYS A 470 14.96 -18.19 34.43
C CYS A 470 14.78 -16.69 34.10
N LEU A 471 13.97 -16.41 33.08
CA LEU A 471 12.81 -15.50 33.10
C LEU A 471 12.24 -15.37 31.67
N ASP A 472 10.91 -15.46 31.55
CA ASP A 472 10.11 -15.30 30.33
C ASP A 472 10.16 -13.87 29.77
N GLY A 473 11.34 -13.43 29.32
CA GLY A 473 11.60 -12.14 28.68
C GLY A 473 12.21 -12.33 27.30
N ARG A 474 11.45 -12.83 26.33
CA ARG A 474 11.98 -13.12 24.97
C ARG A 474 12.24 -11.81 24.21
N PHE A 475 13.47 -11.51 23.80
CA PHE A 475 13.86 -10.29 23.05
C PHE A 475 14.13 -10.51 21.54
N TYR A 476 13.79 -11.65 20.96
CA TYR A 476 14.13 -12.03 19.58
C TYR A 476 12.90 -12.26 18.70
N TYR A 477 13.02 -11.98 17.40
CA TYR A 477 11.98 -12.28 16.42
C TYR A 477 11.92 -13.78 16.14
N THR A 478 10.85 -14.42 16.62
CA THR A 478 10.56 -15.84 16.35
C THR A 478 9.68 -16.06 15.12
N GLY A 479 9.30 -14.97 14.46
CA GLY A 479 8.09 -14.94 13.64
C GLY A 479 6.82 -14.81 14.51
N PRO A 480 5.66 -14.68 13.86
CA PRO A 480 4.35 -14.70 14.48
C PRO A 480 4.13 -15.87 15.47
N PRO A 481 3.23 -15.71 16.47
CA PRO A 481 2.84 -16.79 17.35
C PRO A 481 2.26 -17.97 16.56
N ILE A 482 2.65 -19.19 16.97
CA ILE A 482 2.08 -20.43 16.47
C ILE A 482 1.02 -20.87 17.49
N PRO A 483 -0.22 -21.17 17.08
CA PRO A 483 -1.24 -21.69 18.00
C PRO A 483 -0.75 -22.99 18.65
N SER A 484 -0.89 -23.13 19.97
CA SER A 484 -0.59 -24.40 20.64
C SER A 484 -1.63 -25.46 20.26
N GLU A 485 -1.17 -26.68 19.97
CA GLU A 485 -2.00 -27.85 19.59
C GLU A 485 -3.11 -28.17 20.61
N SER A 486 -3.03 -27.64 21.84
CA SER A 486 -4.04 -27.78 22.90
C SER A 486 -5.41 -27.14 22.62
N THR A 487 -5.59 -26.48 21.46
CA THR A 487 -6.82 -25.75 21.11
C THR A 487 -7.53 -26.30 19.86
N GLN A 488 -7.09 -27.45 19.35
CA GLN A 488 -7.92 -28.25 18.46
C GLN A 488 -8.84 -29.12 19.33
N PRO A 489 -10.18 -29.05 19.21
CA PRO A 489 -11.01 -30.06 19.85
C PRO A 489 -10.59 -31.40 19.26
N SER A 490 -10.10 -32.29 20.13
CA SER A 490 -9.78 -33.67 19.79
C SER A 490 -10.95 -34.26 19.00
N THR A 491 -10.66 -34.92 17.88
CA THR A 491 -11.64 -35.52 16.97
C THR A 491 -12.61 -36.48 17.68
N GLU A 492 -12.29 -36.92 18.91
CA GLU A 492 -13.13 -37.72 19.79
C GLU A 492 -14.31 -36.95 20.44
N SER A 493 -14.21 -35.63 20.64
CA SER A 493 -15.28 -34.86 21.30
C SER A 493 -16.44 -34.47 20.38
N VAL A 494 -16.23 -34.50 19.06
CA VAL A 494 -17.30 -34.25 18.07
C VAL A 494 -18.19 -35.48 17.90
N VAL A 495 -17.60 -36.69 17.94
CA VAL A 495 -18.36 -37.95 17.85
C VAL A 495 -19.15 -38.25 19.13
N ALA A 496 -18.69 -37.77 20.29
CA ALA A 496 -19.39 -37.95 21.57
C ALA A 496 -20.66 -37.08 21.70
N ASN A 497 -20.71 -35.91 21.05
CA ASN A 497 -21.87 -35.02 21.11
C ASN A 497 -22.98 -35.39 20.13
N GLU A 498 -22.67 -36.00 18.98
CA GLU A 498 -23.69 -36.53 18.07
C GLU A 498 -24.43 -37.75 18.64
N LYS A 499 -23.80 -38.54 19.52
CA LYS A 499 -24.45 -39.72 20.14
C LYS A 499 -25.34 -39.40 21.34
N LYS A 500 -25.30 -38.19 21.90
CA LYS A 500 -26.12 -37.80 23.08
C LYS A 500 -27.34 -36.94 22.75
N GLY A 501 -27.49 -36.46 21.51
CA GLY A 501 -28.63 -35.62 21.09
C GLY A 501 -29.85 -36.37 20.56
N GLY A 502 -29.85 -37.71 20.57
CA GLY A 502 -30.88 -38.52 19.93
C GLY A 502 -31.65 -39.41 20.90
N THR A 503 -32.25 -38.85 21.94
CA THR A 503 -33.35 -39.44 22.73
C THR A 503 -33.84 -38.37 23.69
N LEU A 504 -35.02 -37.81 23.44
CA LEU A 504 -35.99 -37.23 24.39
C LEU A 504 -36.94 -36.29 23.63
N GLU A 505 -37.91 -36.86 22.91
CA GLU A 505 -39.23 -36.28 22.67
C GLU A 505 -40.24 -37.43 22.78
N ASP A 506 -40.89 -37.51 23.95
CA ASP A 506 -42.26 -37.98 24.18
C ASP A 506 -42.98 -36.84 24.91
#